data_AF-A0A0D2E9A2-F1
#
_entry.id   AF-A0A0D2E9A2-F1
#
_cell.length_a   1.000
_cell.length_b   1.000
_cell.length_c   1.000
_cell.angle_alpha   90.00
_cell.angle_beta   90.00
_cell.angle_gamma   90.00
#
_symmetry.space_group_name_H-M   'P 1'
#
loop_
_entity.id
_entity.type
_entity.pdbx_description
1 polymer ?
#
loop_
_entity_poly.entity_id
_entity_poly.type
_entity_poly.pdbx_seq_one_letter_code
_entity_poly.pdbx_strand_id
1 'polypeptide(L)'
;MPPTRRQDPKDDEAVLSDYYQECSESKAVTSLIDLLQQRHFSRVSKLTSMPSQAEGVIWHPFRQHSIPHNIIAIDSAYGDHFQAYNQESDPSLASSTTTSSSGLAPLAAQPPAKSLLTPLFDASASWWTQGLGHGNPDIALTAAHAAGRYGHVMFAHAVHEPALDISYNLLSTLQNPRLNRVFFTDNGSTGMEVAVKMALRASCQRYGWAKDDGGSPVAILGLKGSYHGDTIGVMNCSEPNIFNEKVDWHQPWGHWFDPPSLLMRHGKWELSIPEDMQSSSIHANDRTVQVFDSLDSIFNFDARQADTARYEEHIKSTLTTLVKDQGKRLGALIMEPLLMGAGGMIFVDPLFQRTLITTIRSNPDLIGTPVDGPEPNCSDSNWTGLPLIADEVFTGLYRLGRASSSSFLSTPAENFSTQSPSAAQSPRLHTPIAPDISVHAKLLTAGLLPLALTAASESIFQTFLSASKSDALLHGHSYTAHPIGCMVGNKALDEYRRMDTEGSWDEFKKPWTSSTSQSTTPALSSASPPTQATPVFSFFPPSLLDTLSHHPKLRGCFALGTVLVLKVASEGSGYNSSATASLQALLLTLLDSEGCGIHSRVLGDVIYFMTSLTTTPEQVERLSKTLLQALDQQ
;
A
#
# COMPACT_ATOMS: atom_id res chain seq x y z
N MET A 1 46.70 29.61 20.53
CA MET A 1 46.97 28.34 21.26
C MET A 1 46.71 28.61 22.72
N PRO A 2 46.07 27.69 23.45
CA PRO A 2 45.84 27.88 24.87
C PRO A 2 47.18 28.05 25.62
N PRO A 3 47.19 28.82 26.72
CA PRO A 3 48.39 29.04 27.53
C PRO A 3 48.89 27.72 28.12
N THR A 4 50.20 27.63 28.37
CA THR A 4 50.81 26.47 29.04
C THR A 4 50.35 26.37 30.50
N ARG A 5 50.04 25.14 30.94
CA ARG A 5 49.58 24.84 32.30
C ARG A 5 50.55 25.37 33.37
N ARG A 6 50.02 26.14 34.32
CA ARG A 6 50.75 26.67 35.48
C ARG A 6 50.73 25.66 36.64
N GLN A 7 51.74 25.73 37.51
CA GLN A 7 51.84 24.84 38.67
C GLN A 7 50.89 25.23 39.81
N ASP A 8 50.65 26.53 40.00
CA ASP A 8 49.66 27.01 40.97
C ASP A 8 48.25 26.94 40.35
N PRO A 9 47.29 26.21 40.97
CA PRO A 9 45.97 26.04 40.40
C PRO A 9 45.18 27.33 40.20
N LYS A 10 45.35 28.33 41.08
CA LYS A 10 44.62 29.61 40.97
C LYS A 10 45.17 30.48 39.86
N ASP A 11 46.49 30.51 39.71
CA ASP A 11 47.15 31.17 38.57
C ASP A 11 46.80 30.50 37.24
N ASP A 12 46.75 29.16 37.19
CA ASP A 12 46.34 28.41 36.00
C ASP A 12 44.90 28.72 35.59
N GLU A 13 43.98 28.74 36.56
CA GLU A 13 42.57 29.08 36.36
C GLU A 13 42.42 30.53 35.84
N ALA A 14 43.11 31.49 36.45
CA ALA A 14 43.05 32.89 36.04
C ALA A 14 43.56 33.09 34.60
N VAL A 15 44.73 32.53 34.27
CA VAL A 15 45.34 32.65 32.93
C VAL A 15 44.48 31.96 31.86
N LEU A 16 43.84 30.84 32.19
CA LEU A 16 42.93 30.16 31.28
C LEU A 16 41.61 30.93 31.12
N SER A 17 41.10 31.56 32.19
CA SER A 17 39.93 32.43 32.15
C SER A 17 40.16 33.64 31.24
N ASP A 18 41.30 34.32 31.37
CA ASP A 18 41.67 35.46 30.53
C ASP A 18 41.76 35.06 29.05
N TYR A 19 42.38 33.91 28.76
CA TYR A 19 42.46 33.36 27.41
C TYR A 19 41.07 33.09 26.80
N TYR A 20 40.16 32.48 27.55
CA TYR A 20 38.79 32.24 27.05
C TYR A 20 37.98 33.53 26.92
N GLN A 21 38.18 34.51 27.80
CA GLN A 21 37.54 35.82 27.69
C GLN A 21 37.97 36.51 26.39
N GLU A 22 39.27 36.57 26.12
CA GLU A 22 39.82 37.14 24.87
C GLU A 22 39.33 36.36 23.63
N CYS A 23 39.29 35.02 23.70
CA CYS A 23 38.75 34.21 22.61
C CYS A 23 37.25 34.50 22.36
N SER A 24 36.46 34.66 23.42
CA SER A 24 35.01 34.91 23.34
C SER A 24 34.67 36.27 22.73
N GLU A 25 35.52 37.26 22.98
CA GLU A 25 35.44 38.61 22.41
C GLU A 25 36.09 38.72 21.02
N SER A 26 36.73 37.64 20.56
CA SER A 26 37.36 37.64 19.24
C SER A 26 36.30 37.77 18.14
N LYS A 27 36.63 38.60 17.13
CA LYS A 27 35.77 38.83 15.97
C LYS A 27 35.35 37.53 15.27
N ALA A 28 36.21 36.51 15.25
CA ALA A 28 35.92 35.22 14.64
C ALA A 28 34.77 34.49 15.37
N VAL A 29 34.79 34.47 16.71
CA VAL A 29 33.74 33.85 17.53
C VAL A 29 32.44 34.63 17.42
N THR A 30 32.48 35.97 17.53
CA THR A 30 31.29 36.81 17.37
C THR A 30 30.65 36.61 15.98
N SER A 31 31.47 36.63 14.92
CA SER A 31 30.98 36.43 13.54
C SER A 31 30.35 35.04 13.35
N LEU A 32 30.90 34.01 13.99
CA LEU A 32 30.32 32.67 13.96
C LEU A 32 28.96 32.63 14.67
N ILE A 33 28.84 33.27 15.84
CA ILE A 33 27.57 33.35 16.59
C ILE A 33 26.52 34.10 15.77
N ASP A 34 26.86 35.25 15.19
CA ASP A 34 25.96 36.03 14.33
C ASP A 34 25.48 35.21 13.13
N LEU A 35 26.40 34.46 12.49
CA LEU A 35 26.07 33.57 11.39
C LEU A 35 25.10 32.46 11.83
N LEU A 36 25.34 31.82 12.99
CA LEU A 36 24.46 30.79 13.54
C LEU A 36 23.07 31.35 13.86
N GLN A 37 22.99 32.54 14.47
CA GLN A 37 21.73 33.23 14.76
C GLN A 37 20.97 33.57 13.47
N GLN A 38 21.64 34.13 12.47
CA GLN A 38 21.03 34.47 11.19
C GLN A 38 20.51 33.22 10.46
N ARG A 39 21.28 32.12 10.47
CA ARG A 39 20.87 30.84 9.87
C ARG A 39 19.68 30.24 10.60
N HIS A 40 19.68 30.27 11.94
CA HIS A 40 18.56 29.81 12.75
C HIS A 40 17.28 30.62 12.46
N PHE A 41 17.36 31.95 12.51
CA PHE A 41 16.24 32.84 12.19
C PHE A 41 15.70 32.58 10.77
N SER A 42 16.60 32.45 9.79
CA SER A 42 16.21 32.15 8.40
C SER A 42 15.51 30.78 8.26
N ARG A 43 15.98 29.76 8.99
CA ARG A 43 15.32 28.44 9.00
C ARG A 43 13.93 28.52 9.61
N VAL A 44 13.81 29.12 10.80
CA VAL A 44 12.52 29.25 11.50
C VAL A 44 11.53 30.07 10.66
N SER A 45 11.95 31.22 10.14
CA SER A 45 11.10 32.07 9.29
C SER A 45 10.61 31.34 8.04
N LYS A 46 11.46 30.52 7.40
CA LYS A 46 11.03 29.67 6.29
C LYS A 46 9.98 28.67 6.74
N LEU A 47 10.29 27.87 7.76
CA LEU A 47 9.41 26.82 8.28
C LEU A 47 8.02 27.35 8.65
N THR A 48 7.95 28.46 9.40
CA THR A 48 6.67 29.01 9.87
C THR A 48 5.85 29.64 8.73
N SER A 49 6.52 30.09 7.66
CA SER A 49 5.85 30.65 6.47
C SER A 49 5.43 29.62 5.41
N MET A 50 5.91 28.38 5.49
CA MET A 50 5.63 27.34 4.48
C MET A 50 4.13 27.11 4.23
N PRO A 51 3.26 26.98 5.27
CA PRO A 51 1.83 26.71 5.05
C PRO A 51 1.15 27.82 4.23
N SER A 52 1.38 29.09 4.59
CA SER A 52 0.74 30.23 3.90
C SER A 52 1.29 30.45 2.49
N GLN A 53 2.59 30.21 2.29
CA GLN A 53 3.17 30.25 0.94
C GLN A 53 2.63 29.12 0.06
N ALA A 54 2.51 27.90 0.58
CA ALA A 54 1.95 26.76 -0.14
C ALA A 54 0.52 27.04 -0.63
N GLU A 55 -0.34 27.60 0.22
CA GLU A 55 -1.71 27.98 -0.15
C GLU A 55 -1.75 28.96 -1.34
N GLY A 56 -0.77 29.86 -1.42
CA GLY A 56 -0.70 30.87 -2.48
C GLY A 56 -0.16 30.37 -3.83
N VAL A 57 0.55 29.24 -3.87
CA VAL A 57 1.31 28.84 -5.08
C VAL A 57 1.15 27.36 -5.50
N ILE A 58 0.76 26.46 -4.59
CA ILE A 58 0.67 25.02 -4.87
C ILE A 58 -0.77 24.65 -5.18
N TRP A 59 -0.99 23.90 -6.26
CA TRP A 59 -2.23 23.17 -6.50
C TRP A 59 -2.08 21.73 -6.00
N HIS A 60 -2.70 21.42 -4.86
CA HIS A 60 -2.56 20.12 -4.22
C HIS A 60 -3.47 19.07 -4.90
N PRO A 61 -2.98 17.84 -5.11
CA PRO A 61 -3.81 16.76 -5.66
C PRO A 61 -4.87 16.32 -4.64
N PHE A 62 -6.06 15.95 -5.13
CA PHE A 62 -7.19 15.49 -4.30
C PHE A 62 -7.61 16.48 -3.18
N ARG A 63 -7.43 17.80 -3.41
CA ARG A 63 -7.83 18.85 -2.47
C ARG A 63 -8.87 19.78 -3.10
N GLN A 64 -9.92 20.10 -2.35
CA GLN A 64 -10.79 21.25 -2.65
C GLN A 64 -10.20 22.51 -1.99
N HIS A 65 -9.63 23.41 -2.80
CA HIS A 65 -8.92 24.60 -2.32
C HIS A 65 -9.83 25.68 -1.71
N SER A 66 -11.14 25.64 -1.96
CA SER A 66 -12.09 26.57 -1.33
C SER A 66 -12.45 26.22 0.12
N ILE A 67 -12.13 25.00 0.56
CA ILE A 67 -12.40 24.53 1.93
C ILE A 67 -11.15 24.81 2.78
N PRO A 68 -11.25 25.59 3.87
CA PRO A 68 -10.13 25.83 4.77
C PRO A 68 -9.59 24.50 5.32
N HIS A 69 -8.27 24.31 5.23
CA HIS A 69 -7.62 23.13 5.77
C HIS A 69 -6.21 23.50 6.27
N ASN A 70 -5.76 22.84 7.33
CA ASN A 70 -4.44 23.09 7.89
C ASN A 70 -3.37 22.40 7.03
N ILE A 71 -2.54 23.18 6.35
CA ILE A 71 -1.37 22.66 5.64
C ILE A 71 -0.28 22.37 6.68
N ILE A 72 0.06 21.09 6.83
CA ILE A 72 1.13 20.64 7.71
C ILE A 72 2.47 20.90 7.00
N ALA A 73 3.30 21.78 7.57
CA ALA A 73 4.67 21.95 7.10
C ALA A 73 5.57 20.88 7.75
N ILE A 74 6.10 19.99 6.92
CA ILE A 74 7.02 18.92 7.34
C ILE A 74 8.46 19.42 7.13
N ASP A 75 9.24 19.52 8.22
CA ASP A 75 10.65 19.93 8.18
C ASP A 75 11.57 18.77 7.81
N SER A 76 11.30 17.59 8.34
CA SER A 76 12.09 16.38 8.09
C SER A 76 11.28 15.12 8.43
N ALA A 77 11.85 13.94 8.15
CA ALA A 77 11.26 12.65 8.47
C ALA A 77 12.34 11.59 8.70
N TYR A 78 12.11 10.67 9.64
CA TYR A 78 13.00 9.55 9.95
C TYR A 78 12.23 8.37 10.56
N GLY A 79 12.49 7.15 10.09
CA GLY A 79 11.73 5.97 10.49
C GLY A 79 10.26 6.15 10.14
N ASP A 80 9.34 5.86 11.05
CA ASP A 80 7.90 6.07 10.80
C ASP A 80 7.39 7.48 11.09
N HIS A 81 8.28 8.46 11.31
CA HIS A 81 7.88 9.76 11.85
C HIS A 81 8.25 10.95 10.97
N PHE A 82 7.34 11.91 10.89
CA PHE A 82 7.63 13.27 10.47
C PHE A 82 8.08 14.13 11.66
N GLN A 83 8.81 15.21 11.36
CA GLN A 83 8.93 16.38 12.21
C GLN A 83 8.12 17.50 11.56
N ALA A 84 6.98 17.83 12.17
CA ALA A 84 6.03 18.78 11.62
C ALA A 84 5.99 20.08 12.44
N TYR A 85 5.84 21.20 11.76
CA TYR A 85 5.64 22.50 12.38
C TYR A 85 4.32 22.54 13.13
N ASN A 86 4.41 22.85 14.43
CA ASN A 86 3.26 22.99 15.31
C ASN A 86 2.95 24.48 15.50
N GLN A 87 1.91 24.93 14.80
CA GLN A 87 1.41 26.31 14.84
C GLN A 87 0.91 26.73 16.24
N GLU A 88 0.37 25.81 17.04
CA GLU A 88 -0.14 26.14 18.39
C GLU A 88 0.98 26.48 19.37
N SER A 89 2.18 25.95 19.11
CA SER A 89 3.37 26.22 19.91
C SER A 89 4.17 27.44 19.44
N ASP A 90 3.76 28.12 18.35
CA ASP A 90 4.42 29.34 17.88
C ASP A 90 3.99 30.56 18.74
N PRO A 91 4.91 31.17 19.52
CA PRO A 91 4.61 32.34 20.34
C PRO A 91 4.16 33.55 19.54
N SER A 92 4.59 33.67 18.27
CA SER A 92 4.22 34.80 17.40
C SER A 92 2.74 34.76 17.03
N LEU A 93 2.16 33.57 16.90
CA LEU A 93 0.72 33.35 16.66
C LEU A 93 -0.10 33.42 17.96
N ALA A 94 0.46 33.01 19.11
CA ALA A 94 -0.22 33.11 20.40
C ALA A 94 -0.45 34.57 20.86
N SER A 95 0.37 35.50 20.38
CA SER A 95 0.29 36.93 20.73
C SER A 95 -0.86 37.69 20.06
N SER A 96 -1.56 37.11 19.06
CA SER A 96 -2.69 37.77 18.41
C SER A 96 -4.02 37.69 19.19
N THR A 97 -4.10 36.92 20.28
CA THR A 97 -5.30 36.77 21.12
C THR A 97 -5.20 37.41 22.50
N THR A 98 -4.05 38.01 22.87
CA THR A 98 -3.91 38.75 24.13
C THR A 98 -3.25 40.11 23.91
N THR A 99 -3.95 41.16 24.32
CA THR A 99 -3.47 42.55 24.32
C THR A 99 -2.11 42.68 25.02
N SER A 100 -1.22 43.39 24.35
CA SER A 100 0.18 43.64 24.66
C SER A 100 0.44 44.18 26.08
N SER A 101 1.26 43.45 26.85
CA SER A 101 2.14 44.04 27.86
C SER A 101 3.57 44.01 27.34
N SER A 102 4.02 45.16 26.83
CA SER A 102 5.37 45.37 26.30
C SER A 102 6.38 45.52 27.43
N GLY A 103 6.90 44.41 27.94
CA GLY A 103 8.05 44.39 28.86
C GLY A 103 8.89 43.13 28.62
N LEU A 104 10.20 43.30 28.42
CA LEU A 104 11.14 42.18 28.36
C LEU A 104 11.19 41.51 29.74
N ALA A 105 10.58 40.33 29.86
CA ALA A 105 10.71 39.49 31.05
C ALA A 105 12.15 38.94 31.12
N PRO A 106 12.79 38.90 32.32
CA PRO A 106 14.08 38.25 32.52
C PRO A 106 14.06 36.81 31.98
N LEU A 107 15.17 36.33 31.41
CA LEU A 107 15.27 34.99 30.81
C LEU A 107 14.82 33.85 31.76
N ALA A 108 15.05 34.02 33.06
CA ALA A 108 14.63 33.09 34.12
C ALA A 108 13.13 33.11 34.44
N ALA A 109 12.40 34.12 33.97
CA ALA A 109 10.95 34.31 34.15
C ALA A 109 10.15 34.04 32.86
N GLN A 110 10.81 33.71 31.75
CA GLN A 110 10.12 33.29 30.53
C GLN A 110 9.62 31.85 30.70
N PRO A 111 8.38 31.54 30.29
CA PRO A 111 7.93 30.15 30.25
C PRO A 111 8.89 29.34 29.36
N PRO A 112 9.13 28.05 29.69
CA PRO A 112 10.03 27.21 28.90
C PRO A 112 9.55 27.20 27.44
N ALA A 113 10.46 27.51 26.52
CA ALA A 113 10.15 27.55 25.09
C ALA A 113 9.62 26.17 24.66
N LYS A 114 8.38 26.14 24.16
CA LYS A 114 7.83 24.94 23.53
C LYS A 114 8.53 24.72 22.19
N SER A 115 8.83 23.47 21.87
CA SER A 115 9.36 23.12 20.54
C SER A 115 8.37 23.57 19.47
N LEU A 116 8.87 24.21 18.40
CA LEU A 116 8.08 24.52 17.20
C LEU A 116 7.79 23.27 16.35
N LEU A 117 8.46 22.16 16.64
CA LEU A 117 8.32 20.90 15.93
C LEU A 117 7.68 19.86 16.85
N THR A 118 6.73 19.12 16.29
CA THR A 118 6.09 17.95 16.91
C THR A 118 6.36 16.72 16.05
N PRO A 119 6.82 15.59 16.64
CA PRO A 119 6.88 14.32 15.92
C PRO A 119 5.47 13.81 15.61
N LEU A 120 5.27 13.32 14.39
CA LEU A 120 4.02 12.70 13.95
C LEU A 120 4.30 11.32 13.37
N PHE A 121 3.70 10.27 13.90
CA PHE A 121 3.71 8.95 13.28
C PHE A 121 2.94 8.99 11.96
N ASP A 122 3.57 8.63 10.85
CA ASP A 122 2.96 8.60 9.52
C ASP A 122 2.12 7.33 9.32
N ALA A 123 0.94 7.30 9.91
CA ALA A 123 -0.03 6.22 9.74
C ALA A 123 -0.65 6.17 8.33
N SER A 124 -0.35 7.15 7.46
CA SER A 124 -0.73 7.10 6.05
C SER A 124 0.29 6.36 5.17
N ALA A 125 1.47 6.03 5.74
CA ALA A 125 2.64 5.55 5.03
C ALA A 125 2.92 6.37 3.76
N SER A 126 2.74 7.70 3.85
CA SER A 126 2.84 8.67 2.76
C SER A 126 2.21 8.16 1.46
N TRP A 127 0.90 7.93 1.51
CA TRP A 127 0.13 7.35 0.42
C TRP A 127 0.54 5.90 0.10
N TRP A 128 0.71 5.11 1.16
CA TRP A 128 1.01 3.67 1.12
C TRP A 128 2.37 3.31 0.50
N THR A 129 3.27 4.29 0.35
CA THR A 129 4.59 4.13 -0.28
C THR A 129 5.68 3.67 0.68
N GLN A 130 5.57 4.05 1.96
CA GLN A 130 6.64 3.80 2.94
C GLN A 130 6.81 2.31 3.21
N GLY A 131 8.03 1.82 2.91
CA GLY A 131 8.43 0.42 3.09
C GLY A 131 9.49 0.25 4.18
N LEU A 132 10.61 0.97 4.09
CA LEU A 132 11.74 0.91 5.06
C LEU A 132 11.83 2.15 5.97
N GLY A 133 10.71 2.87 6.10
CA GLY A 133 10.64 4.14 6.81
C GLY A 133 11.29 5.31 6.05
N HIS A 134 11.02 6.50 6.55
CA HIS A 134 11.52 7.77 6.07
C HIS A 134 13.02 7.94 6.35
N GLY A 135 13.69 8.69 5.48
CA GLY A 135 15.07 9.15 5.75
C GLY A 135 16.10 8.04 5.93
N ASN A 136 15.84 6.83 5.40
CA ASN A 136 16.75 5.69 5.52
C ASN A 136 18.10 5.99 4.83
N PRO A 137 19.22 6.04 5.57
CA PRO A 137 20.51 6.47 5.03
C PRO A 137 21.06 5.49 3.99
N ASP A 138 20.82 4.19 4.13
CA ASP A 138 21.30 3.18 3.19
C ASP A 138 20.59 3.32 1.83
N ILE A 139 19.27 3.57 1.86
CA ILE A 139 18.48 3.81 0.64
C ILE A 139 18.88 5.14 -0.01
N ALA A 140 19.10 6.19 0.78
CA ALA A 140 19.55 7.49 0.27
C ALA A 140 20.94 7.42 -0.37
N LEU A 141 21.90 6.73 0.27
CA LEU A 141 23.25 6.54 -0.28
C LEU A 141 23.24 5.64 -1.53
N THR A 142 22.35 4.66 -1.58
CA THR A 142 22.13 3.83 -2.79
C THR A 142 21.67 4.69 -3.96
N ALA A 143 20.70 5.59 -3.74
CA ALA A 143 20.25 6.52 -4.75
C ALA A 143 21.36 7.50 -5.17
N ALA A 144 22.10 8.05 -4.22
CA ALA A 144 23.22 8.98 -4.49
C ALA A 144 24.33 8.31 -5.32
N HIS A 145 24.67 7.05 -5.01
CA HIS A 145 25.62 6.28 -5.79
C HIS A 145 25.13 6.06 -7.22
N ALA A 146 23.89 5.61 -7.41
CA ALA A 146 23.31 5.42 -8.75
C ALA A 146 23.26 6.74 -9.55
N ALA A 147 22.92 7.84 -8.90
CA ALA A 147 22.91 9.17 -9.50
C ALA A 147 24.31 9.60 -9.95
N GLY A 148 25.33 9.43 -9.10
CA GLY A 148 26.72 9.75 -9.43
C GLY A 148 27.33 8.86 -10.51
N ARG A 149 26.91 7.58 -10.59
CA ARG A 149 27.43 6.61 -11.57
C ARG A 149 26.75 6.71 -12.92
N TYR A 150 25.43 6.89 -12.96
CA TYR A 150 24.64 6.78 -14.18
C TYR A 150 23.89 8.07 -14.54
N GLY A 151 23.43 8.85 -13.56
CA GLY A 151 22.38 9.84 -13.79
C GLY A 151 21.15 9.17 -14.43
N HIS A 152 20.75 9.66 -15.60
CA HIS A 152 19.78 9.00 -16.47
C HIS A 152 20.43 8.65 -17.82
N VAL A 153 20.21 7.42 -18.29
CA VAL A 153 20.71 6.91 -19.57
C VAL A 153 19.56 6.25 -20.34
N MET A 154 19.67 6.25 -21.67
CA MET A 154 18.67 5.66 -22.56
C MET A 154 18.50 4.16 -22.29
N PHE A 155 17.25 3.69 -22.20
CA PHE A 155 16.93 2.26 -22.04
C PHE A 155 16.49 1.58 -23.34
N ALA A 156 15.86 2.31 -24.27
CA ALA A 156 15.40 1.73 -25.52
C ALA A 156 16.57 1.14 -26.33
N HIS A 157 16.54 -0.18 -26.58
CA HIS A 157 17.63 -0.96 -27.18
C HIS A 157 18.96 -0.94 -26.40
N ALA A 158 18.91 -0.68 -25.10
CA ALA A 158 20.05 -0.68 -24.20
C ALA A 158 19.73 -1.47 -22.93
N VAL A 159 20.76 -1.75 -22.14
CA VAL A 159 20.62 -2.38 -20.83
C VAL A 159 21.67 -1.78 -19.89
N HIS A 160 21.31 -1.66 -18.63
CA HIS A 160 22.24 -1.33 -17.55
C HIS A 160 21.97 -2.24 -16.36
N GLU A 161 23.02 -2.50 -15.59
CA GLU A 161 23.05 -3.42 -14.45
C GLU A 161 21.84 -3.26 -13.51
N PRO A 162 21.48 -2.05 -13.02
CA PRO A 162 20.34 -1.93 -12.11
C PRO A 162 18.99 -2.41 -12.66
N ALA A 163 18.70 -2.18 -13.94
CA ALA A 163 17.44 -2.59 -14.55
C ALA A 163 17.40 -4.09 -14.81
N LEU A 164 18.53 -4.68 -15.20
CA LEU A 164 18.63 -6.12 -15.37
C LEU A 164 18.45 -6.84 -14.03
N ASP A 165 19.16 -6.37 -13.00
CA ASP A 165 19.12 -6.95 -11.65
C ASP A 165 17.72 -6.86 -11.05
N ILE A 166 17.05 -5.69 -11.13
CA ILE A 166 15.70 -5.55 -10.54
C ILE A 166 14.68 -6.41 -11.25
N SER A 167 14.87 -6.69 -12.54
CA SER A 167 14.00 -7.60 -13.28
C SER A 167 14.10 -9.02 -12.73
N TYR A 168 15.31 -9.54 -12.53
CA TYR A 168 15.52 -10.86 -11.92
C TYR A 168 15.07 -10.88 -10.46
N ASN A 169 15.40 -9.84 -9.70
CA ASN A 169 15.08 -9.70 -8.29
C ASN A 169 13.56 -9.70 -8.05
N LEU A 170 12.81 -8.93 -8.85
CA LEU A 170 11.34 -8.93 -8.80
C LEU A 170 10.79 -10.32 -9.11
N LEU A 171 11.19 -10.93 -10.23
CA LEU A 171 10.68 -12.25 -10.62
C LEU A 171 10.97 -13.32 -9.55
N SER A 172 12.17 -13.32 -8.95
CA SER A 172 12.51 -14.23 -7.85
C SER A 172 11.73 -13.95 -6.57
N THR A 173 11.39 -12.67 -6.30
CA THR A 173 10.61 -12.27 -5.12
C THR A 173 9.17 -12.74 -5.22
N LEU A 174 8.56 -12.57 -6.40
CA LEU A 174 7.15 -12.90 -6.60
C LEU A 174 6.88 -14.41 -6.58
N GLN A 175 7.87 -15.23 -6.96
CA GLN A 175 7.74 -16.68 -7.09
C GLN A 175 6.48 -17.12 -7.88
N ASN A 176 6.08 -16.30 -8.85
CA ASN A 176 4.98 -16.60 -9.75
C ASN A 176 5.52 -17.44 -10.92
N PRO A 177 5.03 -18.68 -11.12
CA PRO A 177 5.57 -19.59 -12.13
C PRO A 177 5.29 -19.15 -13.58
N ARG A 178 4.39 -18.18 -13.80
CA ARG A 178 4.01 -17.69 -15.13
C ARG A 178 4.84 -16.51 -15.61
N LEU A 179 5.40 -15.69 -14.73
CA LEU A 179 6.00 -14.40 -15.10
C LEU A 179 7.46 -14.57 -15.56
N ASN A 180 7.80 -13.99 -16.72
CA ASN A 180 9.14 -14.14 -17.33
C ASN A 180 9.68 -12.85 -17.96
N ARG A 181 8.87 -11.79 -18.02
CA ARG A 181 9.21 -10.51 -18.66
C ARG A 181 8.83 -9.37 -17.75
N VAL A 182 9.59 -8.28 -17.78
CA VAL A 182 9.37 -7.07 -16.98
C VAL A 182 9.40 -5.86 -17.90
N PHE A 183 8.40 -5.00 -17.77
CA PHE A 183 8.30 -3.72 -18.46
C PHE A 183 8.34 -2.58 -17.44
N PHE A 184 9.03 -1.49 -17.77
CA PHE A 184 9.29 -0.38 -16.84
C PHE A 184 8.44 0.85 -17.18
N THR A 185 7.80 1.42 -16.16
CA THR A 185 7.07 2.69 -16.25
C THR A 185 7.36 3.55 -15.01
N ASP A 186 6.77 4.74 -14.92
CA ASP A 186 7.11 5.72 -13.88
C ASP A 186 6.27 5.57 -12.61
N ASN A 187 5.03 5.07 -12.72
CA ASN A 187 4.12 4.93 -11.58
C ASN A 187 3.05 3.84 -11.82
N GLY A 188 2.26 3.55 -10.77
CA GLY A 188 1.21 2.54 -10.80
C GLY A 188 0.21 2.71 -11.96
N SER A 189 -0.34 3.91 -12.17
CA SER A 189 -1.32 4.17 -13.24
C SER A 189 -0.77 3.80 -14.62
N THR A 190 0.48 4.20 -14.88
CA THR A 190 1.12 3.91 -16.18
C THR A 190 1.54 2.45 -16.33
N GLY A 191 1.92 1.79 -15.24
CA GLY A 191 2.14 0.34 -15.20
C GLY A 191 0.85 -0.44 -15.51
N MET A 192 -0.28 0.01 -14.96
CA MET A 192 -1.60 -0.56 -15.23
C MET A 192 -2.06 -0.29 -16.67
N GLU A 193 -1.76 0.88 -17.26
CA GLU A 193 -2.04 1.12 -18.69
C GLU A 193 -1.28 0.14 -19.60
N VAL A 194 -0.01 -0.13 -19.27
CA VAL A 194 0.79 -1.14 -19.97
C VAL A 194 0.17 -2.53 -19.81
N ALA A 195 -0.24 -2.90 -18.59
CA ALA A 195 -0.87 -4.19 -18.31
C ALA A 195 -2.17 -4.39 -19.10
N VAL A 196 -3.02 -3.36 -19.16
CA VAL A 196 -4.27 -3.38 -19.94
C VAL A 196 -3.97 -3.53 -21.43
N LYS A 197 -3.01 -2.78 -21.99
CA LYS A 197 -2.59 -2.92 -23.39
C LYS A 197 -2.11 -4.34 -23.70
N MET A 198 -1.32 -4.92 -22.81
CA MET A 198 -0.81 -6.29 -22.90
C MET A 198 -1.96 -7.32 -22.94
N ALA A 199 -2.88 -7.26 -21.98
CA ALA A 199 -3.99 -8.21 -21.88
C ALA A 199 -4.97 -8.09 -23.06
N LEU A 200 -5.38 -6.87 -23.41
CA LEU A 200 -6.33 -6.65 -24.50
C LEU A 200 -5.76 -7.11 -25.84
N ARG A 201 -4.47 -6.85 -26.12
CA ARG A 201 -3.81 -7.36 -27.33
C ARG A 201 -3.81 -8.88 -27.39
N ALA A 202 -3.47 -9.53 -26.27
CA ALA A 202 -3.45 -10.98 -26.16
C ALA A 202 -4.83 -11.60 -26.45
N SER A 203 -5.88 -11.03 -25.84
CA SER A 203 -7.27 -11.48 -26.07
C SER A 203 -7.74 -11.23 -27.48
N CYS A 204 -7.49 -10.03 -28.03
CA CYS A 204 -7.87 -9.72 -29.42
C CYS A 204 -7.21 -10.67 -30.43
N GLN A 205 -5.92 -10.98 -30.24
CA GLN A 205 -5.22 -11.93 -31.11
C GLN A 205 -5.79 -13.35 -30.96
N ARG A 206 -6.04 -13.81 -29.73
CA ARG A 206 -6.57 -15.16 -29.48
C ARG A 206 -7.95 -15.37 -30.10
N TYR A 207 -8.83 -14.40 -29.95
CA TYR A 207 -10.23 -14.51 -30.35
C TYR A 207 -10.53 -13.89 -31.72
N GLY A 208 -9.51 -13.37 -32.42
CA GLY A 208 -9.65 -12.80 -33.76
C GLY A 208 -10.44 -11.49 -33.79
N TRP A 209 -10.44 -10.74 -32.70
CA TRP A 209 -11.14 -9.47 -32.57
C TRP A 209 -10.31 -8.32 -33.12
N ALA A 210 -10.94 -7.42 -33.89
CA ALA A 210 -10.39 -6.11 -34.19
C ALA A 210 -10.80 -5.09 -33.12
N LYS A 211 -10.03 -4.00 -33.02
CA LYS A 211 -10.21 -2.94 -32.01
C LYS A 211 -11.65 -2.37 -31.96
N ASP A 212 -12.31 -2.24 -33.11
CA ASP A 212 -13.57 -1.52 -33.26
C ASP A 212 -14.72 -2.43 -33.73
N ASP A 213 -14.61 -3.77 -33.65
CA ASP A 213 -15.70 -4.64 -34.10
C ASP A 213 -17.01 -4.32 -33.36
N GLY A 214 -18.09 -4.15 -34.13
CA GLY A 214 -19.41 -3.88 -33.56
C GLY A 214 -19.56 -2.53 -32.86
N GLY A 215 -18.62 -1.59 -33.03
CA GLY A 215 -18.72 -0.23 -32.48
C GLY A 215 -18.59 -0.12 -30.96
N SER A 216 -18.24 -1.22 -30.27
CA SER A 216 -18.00 -1.25 -28.82
C SER A 216 -16.59 -1.78 -28.55
N PRO A 217 -15.82 -1.16 -27.64
CA PRO A 217 -14.47 -1.63 -27.35
C PRO A 217 -14.49 -2.97 -26.60
N VAL A 218 -13.36 -3.68 -26.60
CA VAL A 218 -13.17 -4.87 -25.76
C VAL A 218 -13.18 -4.43 -24.30
N ALA A 219 -14.12 -5.00 -23.54
CA ALA A 219 -14.46 -4.60 -22.18
C ALA A 219 -13.58 -5.27 -21.13
N ILE A 220 -13.43 -4.60 -19.99
CA ILE A 220 -12.75 -5.10 -18.80
C ILE A 220 -13.74 -5.81 -17.88
N LEU A 221 -13.29 -6.90 -17.27
CA LEU A 221 -13.96 -7.51 -16.12
C LEU A 221 -13.20 -7.10 -14.85
N GLY A 222 -13.91 -6.60 -13.84
CA GLY A 222 -13.29 -6.16 -12.59
C GLY A 222 -14.22 -6.32 -11.38
N LEU A 223 -13.86 -5.65 -10.28
CA LEU A 223 -14.63 -5.63 -9.05
C LEU A 223 -15.08 -4.21 -8.71
N LYS A 224 -16.30 -4.05 -8.17
CA LYS A 224 -16.77 -2.76 -7.67
C LYS A 224 -15.89 -2.30 -6.51
N GLY A 225 -15.55 -1.02 -6.47
CA GLY A 225 -14.61 -0.41 -5.52
C GLY A 225 -13.14 -0.50 -5.93
N SER A 226 -12.81 -1.15 -7.06
CA SER A 226 -11.42 -1.26 -7.53
C SER A 226 -10.86 0.08 -8.03
N TYR A 227 -9.57 0.30 -7.79
CA TYR A 227 -8.83 1.47 -8.23
C TYR A 227 -7.50 1.08 -8.88
N HIS A 228 -7.25 1.59 -10.08
CA HIS A 228 -6.08 1.23 -10.89
C HIS A 228 -5.21 2.42 -11.31
N GLY A 229 -5.50 3.62 -10.80
CA GLY A 229 -4.78 4.85 -11.11
C GLY A 229 -5.61 5.90 -11.85
N ASP A 230 -5.03 7.10 -11.97
CA ASP A 230 -5.75 8.30 -12.43
C ASP A 230 -5.53 8.64 -13.91
N THR A 231 -4.72 7.87 -14.64
CA THR A 231 -4.59 8.11 -16.09
C THR A 231 -5.82 7.55 -16.80
N ILE A 232 -6.25 8.23 -17.88
CA ILE A 232 -7.59 8.02 -18.45
C ILE A 232 -7.85 6.57 -18.89
N GLY A 233 -6.82 5.86 -19.38
CA GLY A 233 -6.96 4.48 -19.82
C GLY A 233 -7.37 3.53 -18.70
N VAL A 234 -6.72 3.63 -17.54
CA VAL A 234 -7.00 2.77 -16.37
C VAL A 234 -8.18 3.28 -15.55
N MET A 235 -8.43 4.59 -15.56
CA MET A 235 -9.64 5.16 -14.96
C MET A 235 -10.90 4.59 -15.62
N ASN A 236 -10.88 4.36 -16.94
CA ASN A 236 -11.97 3.71 -17.65
C ASN A 236 -12.15 2.23 -17.23
N CYS A 237 -11.09 1.58 -16.71
CA CYS A 237 -11.15 0.21 -16.19
C CYS A 237 -11.76 0.09 -14.79
N SER A 238 -12.11 1.21 -14.14
CA SER A 238 -12.86 1.25 -12.88
C SER A 238 -14.32 1.61 -13.13
N GLU A 239 -15.19 1.16 -12.22
CA GLU A 239 -16.61 1.53 -12.27
C GLU A 239 -16.82 3.04 -12.03
N PRO A 240 -17.97 3.61 -12.42
CA PRO A 240 -18.34 4.98 -12.04
C PRO A 240 -18.30 5.19 -10.52
N ASN A 241 -17.51 6.14 -10.07
CA ASN A 241 -17.31 6.48 -8.66
C ASN A 241 -16.85 7.94 -8.48
N ILE A 242 -16.62 8.37 -7.24
CA ILE A 242 -16.30 9.77 -6.90
C ILE A 242 -15.01 10.29 -7.56
N PHE A 243 -14.06 9.41 -7.89
CA PHE A 243 -12.78 9.79 -8.50
C PHE A 243 -12.89 10.08 -9.99
N ASN A 244 -13.89 9.53 -10.68
CA ASN A 244 -14.03 9.62 -12.13
C ASN A 244 -15.32 10.32 -12.60
N GLU A 245 -16.30 10.55 -11.72
CA GLU A 245 -17.56 11.21 -12.07
C GLU A 245 -17.37 12.62 -12.67
N LYS A 246 -16.35 13.36 -12.22
CA LYS A 246 -16.04 14.72 -12.68
C LYS A 246 -14.97 14.78 -13.77
N VAL A 247 -14.63 13.65 -14.36
CA VAL A 247 -13.62 13.55 -15.42
C VAL A 247 -14.34 13.47 -16.77
N ASP A 248 -14.36 14.59 -17.51
CA ASP A 248 -15.26 14.82 -18.67
C ASP A 248 -15.18 13.76 -19.79
N TRP A 249 -14.04 13.09 -19.92
CA TRP A 249 -13.77 12.04 -20.91
C TRP A 249 -13.71 10.62 -20.34
N HIS A 250 -14.12 10.41 -19.08
CA HIS A 250 -14.27 9.07 -18.52
C HIS A 250 -15.37 8.30 -19.26
N GLN A 251 -15.04 7.09 -19.70
CA GLN A 251 -15.93 6.18 -20.42
C GLN A 251 -15.77 4.78 -19.81
N PRO A 252 -16.61 4.38 -18.84
CA PRO A 252 -16.50 3.08 -18.21
C PRO A 252 -16.74 1.97 -19.25
N TRP A 253 -15.70 1.21 -19.58
CA TRP A 253 -15.71 0.18 -20.61
C TRP A 253 -15.54 -1.22 -20.02
N GLY A 254 -16.46 -1.61 -19.14
CA GLY A 254 -16.33 -2.86 -18.41
C GLY A 254 -17.61 -3.38 -17.78
N HIS A 255 -17.44 -4.45 -17.01
CA HIS A 255 -18.38 -4.96 -16.03
C HIS A 255 -17.65 -5.23 -14.73
N TRP A 256 -18.26 -4.86 -13.62
CA TRP A 256 -17.67 -5.00 -12.29
C TRP A 256 -18.61 -5.81 -11.40
N PHE A 257 -18.13 -6.95 -10.93
CA PHE A 257 -18.83 -7.74 -9.92
C PHE A 257 -18.86 -6.97 -8.61
N ASP A 258 -20.00 -7.00 -7.91
CA ASP A 258 -20.06 -6.58 -6.51
C ASP A 258 -19.40 -7.69 -5.67
N PRO A 259 -18.25 -7.47 -5.02
CA PRO A 259 -17.57 -8.56 -4.33
C PRO A 259 -18.11 -8.75 -2.90
N PRO A 260 -18.25 -10.00 -2.41
CA PRO A 260 -18.41 -10.26 -0.98
C PRO A 260 -17.26 -9.65 -0.19
N SER A 261 -17.57 -9.03 0.94
CA SER A 261 -16.58 -8.29 1.73
C SER A 261 -16.64 -8.60 3.23
N LEU A 262 -15.49 -8.47 3.86
CA LEU A 262 -15.22 -8.89 5.23
C LEU A 262 -15.06 -7.69 6.16
N LEU A 263 -15.59 -7.82 7.38
CA LEU A 263 -15.39 -6.87 8.46
C LEU A 263 -15.47 -7.59 9.81
N MET A 264 -14.59 -7.28 10.75
CA MET A 264 -14.68 -7.80 12.11
C MET A 264 -15.56 -6.89 12.97
N ARG A 265 -16.52 -7.49 13.68
CA ARG A 265 -17.50 -6.83 14.57
C ARG A 265 -17.76 -7.72 15.77
N HIS A 266 -17.75 -7.15 16.97
CA HIS A 266 -18.01 -7.86 18.23
C HIS A 266 -17.23 -9.19 18.35
N GLY A 267 -15.94 -9.17 18.04
CA GLY A 267 -15.08 -10.35 18.13
C GLY A 267 -15.28 -11.40 17.03
N LYS A 268 -16.17 -11.16 16.06
CA LYS A 268 -16.49 -12.10 14.97
C LYS A 268 -16.23 -11.51 13.60
N TRP A 269 -15.88 -12.35 12.64
CA TRP A 269 -15.68 -11.95 11.25
C TRP A 269 -17.00 -12.09 10.49
N GLU A 270 -17.54 -10.97 10.03
CA GLU A 270 -18.76 -10.91 9.23
C GLU A 270 -18.42 -10.81 7.74
N LEU A 271 -18.93 -11.74 6.95
CA LEU A 271 -18.88 -11.74 5.49
C LEU A 271 -20.23 -11.26 4.95
N SER A 272 -20.25 -10.09 4.34
CA SER A 272 -21.42 -9.54 3.67
C SER A 272 -21.50 -10.04 2.24
N ILE A 273 -22.62 -10.65 1.87
CA ILE A 273 -22.86 -11.20 0.53
C ILE A 273 -23.81 -10.27 -0.25
N PRO A 274 -23.39 -9.76 -1.42
CA PRO A 274 -24.20 -8.90 -2.27
C PRO A 274 -25.55 -9.53 -2.67
N GLU A 275 -26.55 -8.68 -2.89
CA GLU A 275 -27.94 -9.11 -3.17
C GLU A 275 -28.08 -9.94 -4.44
N ASP A 276 -27.29 -9.64 -5.47
CA ASP A 276 -27.28 -10.34 -6.75
C ASP A 276 -26.65 -11.75 -6.69
N MET A 277 -25.96 -12.08 -5.60
CA MET A 277 -25.42 -13.42 -5.31
C MET A 277 -26.33 -14.24 -4.39
N GLN A 278 -27.50 -13.71 -4.01
CA GLN A 278 -28.47 -14.41 -3.19
C GLN A 278 -29.36 -15.27 -4.11
N SER A 279 -29.32 -16.60 -3.93
CA SER A 279 -30.10 -17.53 -4.76
C SER A 279 -31.60 -17.31 -4.58
N SER A 280 -32.37 -17.33 -5.68
CA SER A 280 -33.85 -17.31 -5.65
C SER A 280 -34.47 -18.64 -5.19
N SER A 281 -33.68 -19.70 -5.01
CA SER A 281 -34.11 -21.09 -4.81
C SER A 281 -33.73 -21.70 -3.45
N ILE A 282 -33.19 -20.93 -2.50
CA ILE A 282 -32.85 -21.39 -1.15
C ILE A 282 -33.53 -20.49 -0.12
N HIS A 283 -34.12 -21.10 0.91
CA HIS A 283 -35.03 -20.50 1.89
C HIS A 283 -34.66 -19.07 2.34
N ALA A 284 -35.69 -18.22 2.47
CA ALA A 284 -35.68 -16.82 2.92
C ALA A 284 -35.09 -16.53 4.34
N ASN A 285 -34.35 -17.49 4.90
CA ASN A 285 -33.67 -17.39 6.19
C ASN A 285 -32.13 -17.37 6.09
N ASP A 286 -31.55 -17.48 4.88
CA ASP A 286 -30.09 -17.40 4.73
C ASP A 286 -29.65 -15.93 4.89
N ARG A 287 -28.89 -15.66 5.95
CA ARG A 287 -28.55 -14.30 6.39
C ARG A 287 -27.72 -13.61 5.30
N THR A 288 -27.97 -12.32 5.08
CA THR A 288 -27.13 -11.42 4.26
C THR A 288 -25.66 -11.36 4.72
N VAL A 289 -25.42 -11.82 5.95
CA VAL A 289 -24.13 -11.86 6.61
C VAL A 289 -23.84 -13.27 7.11
N GLN A 290 -22.75 -13.88 6.65
CA GLN A 290 -22.17 -15.08 7.25
C GLN A 290 -21.15 -14.70 8.32
N VAL A 291 -21.00 -15.53 9.35
CA VAL A 291 -20.15 -15.23 10.52
C VAL A 291 -19.10 -16.31 10.70
N PHE A 292 -17.85 -15.90 10.87
CA PHE A 292 -16.69 -16.75 11.11
C PHE A 292 -16.04 -16.42 12.45
N ASP A 293 -15.54 -17.45 13.13
CA ASP A 293 -14.92 -17.30 14.45
C ASP A 293 -13.48 -16.78 14.37
N SER A 294 -12.81 -16.92 13.23
CA SER A 294 -11.41 -16.56 13.07
C SER A 294 -11.07 -16.13 11.65
N LEU A 295 -9.96 -15.42 11.50
CA LEU A 295 -9.41 -15.05 10.20
C LEU A 295 -9.01 -16.29 9.39
N ASP A 296 -8.42 -17.30 10.04
CA ASP A 296 -8.03 -18.56 9.38
C ASP A 296 -9.23 -19.29 8.74
N SER A 297 -10.41 -19.21 9.35
CA SER A 297 -11.64 -19.79 8.80
C SER A 297 -12.04 -19.20 7.45
N ILE A 298 -11.73 -17.92 7.20
CA ILE A 298 -11.98 -17.26 5.91
C ILE A 298 -11.10 -17.85 4.81
N PHE A 299 -9.83 -18.14 5.13
CA PHE A 299 -8.84 -18.71 4.22
C PHE A 299 -8.91 -20.24 4.09
N ASN A 300 -9.78 -20.89 4.86
CA ASN A 300 -10.03 -22.33 4.74
C ASN A 300 -11.04 -22.61 3.61
N PHE A 301 -10.57 -22.53 2.36
CA PHE A 301 -11.41 -22.72 1.17
C PHE A 301 -12.06 -24.11 1.13
N ASP A 302 -11.36 -25.14 1.60
CA ASP A 302 -11.85 -26.53 1.60
C ASP A 302 -13.11 -26.68 2.47
N ALA A 303 -13.21 -25.93 3.57
CA ALA A 303 -14.38 -25.91 4.44
C ALA A 303 -15.57 -25.12 3.89
N ARG A 304 -15.40 -24.37 2.78
CA ARG A 304 -16.38 -23.42 2.22
C ARG A 304 -16.88 -23.84 0.83
N GLN A 305 -17.12 -25.14 0.62
CA GLN A 305 -17.59 -25.67 -0.67
C GLN A 305 -18.95 -25.11 -1.11
N ALA A 306 -19.86 -24.84 -0.16
CA ALA A 306 -21.17 -24.27 -0.47
C ALA A 306 -21.06 -22.84 -1.04
N ASP A 307 -20.16 -22.03 -0.49
CA ASP A 307 -19.87 -20.69 -1.01
C ASP A 307 -19.20 -20.76 -2.39
N THR A 308 -18.29 -21.73 -2.58
CA THR A 308 -17.64 -21.97 -3.87
C THR A 308 -18.67 -22.23 -4.97
N ALA A 309 -19.62 -23.13 -4.72
CA ALA A 309 -20.69 -23.45 -5.66
C ALA A 309 -21.58 -22.24 -5.96
N ARG A 310 -21.94 -21.46 -4.92
CA ARG A 310 -22.73 -20.23 -5.04
C ARG A 310 -22.04 -19.19 -5.93
N TYR A 311 -20.76 -18.94 -5.67
CA TYR A 311 -19.98 -17.99 -6.46
C TYR A 311 -19.80 -18.47 -7.90
N GLU A 312 -19.47 -19.74 -8.11
CA GLU A 312 -19.32 -20.31 -9.44
C GLU A 312 -20.62 -20.19 -10.26
N GLU A 313 -21.78 -20.48 -9.68
CA GLU A 313 -23.08 -20.32 -10.34
C GLU A 313 -23.34 -18.87 -10.75
N HIS A 314 -23.16 -17.91 -9.83
CA HIS A 314 -23.35 -16.48 -10.10
C HIS A 314 -22.39 -15.97 -11.18
N ILE A 315 -21.12 -16.36 -11.12
CA ILE A 315 -20.10 -15.98 -12.11
C ILE A 315 -20.46 -16.53 -13.49
N LYS A 316 -20.80 -17.83 -13.59
CA LYS A 316 -21.18 -18.46 -14.87
C LYS A 316 -22.42 -17.82 -15.48
N SER A 317 -23.44 -17.57 -14.65
CA SER A 317 -24.68 -16.91 -15.07
C SER A 317 -24.38 -15.51 -15.63
N THR A 318 -23.62 -14.71 -14.89
CA THR A 318 -23.24 -13.34 -15.29
C THR A 318 -22.43 -13.32 -16.58
N LEU A 319 -21.40 -14.16 -16.70
CA LEU A 319 -20.59 -14.26 -17.92
C LEU A 319 -21.42 -14.71 -19.12
N THR A 320 -22.33 -15.67 -18.92
CA THR A 320 -23.26 -16.12 -19.97
C THR A 320 -24.12 -14.95 -20.46
N THR A 321 -24.69 -14.16 -19.56
CA THR A 321 -25.50 -13.00 -19.94
C THR A 321 -24.67 -11.92 -20.63
N LEU A 322 -23.48 -11.60 -20.13
CA LEU A 322 -22.64 -10.57 -20.76
C LEU A 322 -22.16 -10.98 -22.15
N VAL A 323 -21.69 -12.22 -22.32
CA VAL A 323 -21.07 -12.67 -23.56
C VAL A 323 -22.10 -13.19 -24.56
N LYS A 324 -22.99 -14.11 -24.15
CA LYS A 324 -23.95 -14.75 -25.07
C LYS A 324 -25.18 -13.89 -25.33
N ASP A 325 -25.75 -13.29 -24.28
CA ASP A 325 -27.01 -12.54 -24.43
C ASP A 325 -26.77 -11.09 -24.88
N GLN A 326 -25.73 -10.45 -24.36
CA GLN A 326 -25.40 -9.04 -24.67
C GLN A 326 -24.29 -8.88 -25.71
N GLY A 327 -23.62 -9.95 -26.13
CA GLY A 327 -22.57 -9.90 -27.15
C GLY A 327 -21.31 -9.14 -26.72
N LYS A 328 -21.06 -8.96 -25.41
CA LYS A 328 -19.87 -8.25 -24.92
C LYS A 328 -18.62 -9.07 -25.15
N ARG A 329 -17.56 -8.39 -25.61
CA ARG A 329 -16.21 -8.96 -25.73
C ARG A 329 -15.43 -8.62 -24.47
N LEU A 330 -15.21 -9.59 -23.59
CA LEU A 330 -14.40 -9.39 -22.38
C LEU A 330 -12.94 -9.71 -22.70
N GLY A 331 -12.01 -8.80 -22.38
CA GLY A 331 -10.60 -8.93 -22.79
C GLY A 331 -9.59 -9.12 -21.67
N ALA A 332 -9.94 -8.80 -20.42
CA ALA A 332 -9.06 -8.99 -19.28
C ALA A 332 -9.87 -9.04 -17.99
N LEU A 333 -9.36 -9.78 -17.00
CA LEU A 333 -9.79 -9.69 -15.60
C LEU A 333 -8.77 -8.84 -14.83
N ILE A 334 -9.21 -7.76 -14.20
CA ILE A 334 -8.37 -6.90 -13.35
C ILE A 334 -8.86 -6.97 -11.91
N MET A 335 -7.92 -7.14 -10.97
CA MET A 335 -8.24 -7.15 -9.55
C MET A 335 -7.06 -6.68 -8.70
N GLU A 336 -7.36 -5.93 -7.65
CA GLU A 336 -6.46 -5.78 -6.49
C GLU A 336 -6.63 -7.04 -5.61
N PRO A 337 -5.60 -7.87 -5.42
CA PRO A 337 -5.76 -9.09 -4.63
C PRO A 337 -6.00 -8.77 -3.16
N LEU A 338 -7.01 -9.42 -2.57
CA LEU A 338 -7.51 -9.27 -1.19
C LEU A 338 -8.10 -7.93 -0.80
N LEU A 339 -7.35 -6.84 -0.98
CA LEU A 339 -7.67 -5.55 -0.38
C LEU A 339 -7.71 -4.45 -1.46
N MET A 340 -8.90 -3.92 -1.72
CA MET A 340 -9.07 -2.76 -2.60
C MET A 340 -8.86 -1.48 -1.80
N GLY A 341 -7.81 -0.74 -2.12
CA GLY A 341 -7.34 0.38 -1.30
C GLY A 341 -8.22 1.62 -1.41
N ALA A 342 -8.14 2.33 -2.55
CA ALA A 342 -8.77 3.64 -2.72
C ALA A 342 -10.31 3.59 -2.71
N GLY A 343 -10.90 2.44 -3.00
CA GLY A 343 -12.35 2.18 -2.88
C GLY A 343 -12.89 2.17 -1.45
N GLY A 344 -12.06 2.44 -0.43
CA GLY A 344 -12.48 2.46 0.97
C GLY A 344 -12.00 1.25 1.77
N MET A 345 -10.79 0.75 1.46
CA MET A 345 -10.16 -0.37 2.16
C MET A 345 -11.10 -1.58 2.28
N ILE A 346 -11.56 -2.08 1.13
CA ILE A 346 -12.52 -3.18 1.06
C ILE A 346 -11.74 -4.49 1.11
N PHE A 347 -11.86 -5.23 2.21
CA PHE A 347 -11.34 -6.59 2.33
C PHE A 347 -12.30 -7.53 1.60
N VAL A 348 -11.93 -7.90 0.37
CA VAL A 348 -12.68 -8.82 -0.49
C VAL A 348 -12.49 -10.25 0.01
N ASP A 349 -13.57 -11.06 -0.04
CA ASP A 349 -13.48 -12.47 0.27
C ASP A 349 -12.48 -13.17 -0.67
N PRO A 350 -11.36 -13.74 -0.15
CA PRO A 350 -10.39 -14.45 -0.98
C PRO A 350 -11.01 -15.63 -1.73
N LEU A 351 -12.04 -16.28 -1.18
CA LEU A 351 -12.71 -17.38 -1.88
C LEU A 351 -13.42 -16.91 -3.15
N PHE A 352 -14.04 -15.73 -3.13
CA PHE A 352 -14.70 -15.18 -4.31
C PHE A 352 -13.69 -14.87 -5.42
N GLN A 353 -12.59 -14.18 -5.11
CA GLN A 353 -11.53 -13.90 -6.08
C GLN A 353 -10.93 -15.18 -6.65
N ARG A 354 -10.63 -16.17 -5.79
CA ARG A 354 -10.16 -17.49 -6.22
C ARG A 354 -11.16 -18.14 -7.18
N THR A 355 -12.44 -18.20 -6.80
CA THR A 355 -13.49 -18.84 -7.58
C THR A 355 -13.71 -18.14 -8.92
N LEU A 356 -13.62 -16.81 -8.97
CA LEU A 356 -13.69 -16.03 -10.20
C LEU A 356 -12.60 -16.43 -11.18
N ILE A 357 -11.34 -16.49 -10.71
CA ILE A 357 -10.20 -16.87 -11.54
C ILE A 357 -10.35 -18.32 -12.05
N THR A 358 -10.64 -19.27 -11.15
CA THR A 358 -10.72 -20.69 -11.51
C THR A 358 -11.91 -20.99 -12.41
N THR A 359 -13.04 -20.31 -12.22
CA THR A 359 -14.24 -20.47 -13.06
C THR A 359 -13.96 -20.01 -14.48
N ILE A 360 -13.36 -18.82 -14.66
CA ILE A 360 -13.01 -18.30 -16.00
C ILE A 360 -12.03 -19.24 -16.70
N ARG A 361 -10.97 -19.65 -15.99
CA ARG A 361 -9.92 -20.50 -16.57
C ARG A 361 -10.41 -21.90 -16.94
N SER A 362 -11.33 -22.47 -16.16
CA SER A 362 -11.90 -23.81 -16.41
C SER A 362 -13.03 -23.81 -17.44
N ASN A 363 -13.54 -22.64 -17.82
CA ASN A 363 -14.67 -22.52 -18.75
C ASN A 363 -14.37 -21.46 -19.83
N PRO A 364 -13.31 -21.61 -20.64
CA PRO A 364 -12.92 -20.62 -21.66
C PRO A 364 -14.03 -20.33 -22.69
N ASP A 365 -14.90 -21.30 -22.95
CA ASP A 365 -16.06 -21.17 -23.84
C ASP A 365 -17.12 -20.15 -23.35
N LEU A 366 -17.06 -19.73 -22.09
CA LEU A 366 -17.88 -18.63 -21.57
C LEU A 366 -17.42 -17.26 -22.09
N ILE A 367 -16.18 -17.16 -22.58
CA ILE A 367 -15.57 -15.91 -23.06
C ILE A 367 -15.61 -15.84 -24.58
N GLY A 368 -15.19 -16.91 -25.27
CA GLY A 368 -15.15 -16.95 -26.72
C GLY A 368 -14.40 -18.16 -27.24
N THR A 369 -14.51 -18.41 -28.55
CA THR A 369 -13.82 -19.49 -29.24
C THR A 369 -12.54 -18.97 -29.89
N PRO A 370 -11.35 -19.55 -29.59
CA PRO A 370 -10.10 -19.14 -30.24
C PRO A 370 -10.11 -19.37 -31.76
N VAL A 371 -9.33 -18.56 -32.49
CA VAL A 371 -9.22 -18.63 -33.96
C VAL A 371 -8.64 -19.97 -34.44
N ASP A 372 -7.69 -20.53 -33.68
CA ASP A 372 -6.96 -21.76 -34.05
C ASP A 372 -7.68 -23.07 -33.63
N GLY A 373 -8.94 -22.98 -33.17
CA GLY A 373 -9.74 -24.12 -32.70
C GLY A 373 -9.77 -24.31 -31.17
N PRO A 374 -10.43 -25.37 -30.66
CA PRO A 374 -10.50 -25.65 -29.22
C PRO A 374 -9.11 -25.86 -28.63
N GLU A 375 -8.85 -25.32 -27.43
CA GLU A 375 -7.51 -25.29 -26.86
C GLU A 375 -6.93 -26.72 -26.72
N PRO A 376 -5.73 -27.01 -27.26
CA PRO A 376 -5.01 -28.23 -26.88
C PRO A 376 -4.69 -28.16 -25.38
N ASN A 377 -4.74 -29.30 -24.67
CA ASN A 377 -4.36 -29.39 -23.24
C ASN A 377 -3.09 -28.57 -22.97
N CYS A 378 -3.25 -27.35 -22.46
CA CYS A 378 -2.21 -26.35 -22.38
C CYS A 378 -1.12 -26.80 -21.40
N SER A 379 0.13 -26.47 -21.69
CA SER A 379 1.16 -26.42 -20.65
C SER A 379 0.66 -25.52 -19.51
N ASP A 380 0.84 -25.92 -18.25
CA ASP A 380 0.31 -25.21 -17.08
C ASP A 380 0.57 -23.69 -17.10
N SER A 381 1.63 -23.21 -17.77
CA SER A 381 2.05 -21.81 -17.85
C SER A 381 1.21 -20.89 -18.77
N ASN A 382 0.33 -21.39 -19.63
CA ASN A 382 -0.48 -20.56 -20.53
C ASN A 382 -1.79 -20.10 -19.88
N TRP A 383 -2.28 -18.91 -20.22
CA TRP A 383 -3.56 -18.40 -19.74
C TRP A 383 -4.72 -18.99 -20.54
N THR A 384 -5.89 -19.15 -19.91
CA THR A 384 -7.13 -19.65 -20.52
C THR A 384 -8.30 -18.73 -20.15
N GLY A 385 -9.28 -18.58 -21.04
CA GLY A 385 -10.42 -17.66 -20.83
C GLY A 385 -10.02 -16.19 -20.90
N LEU A 386 -9.62 -15.57 -19.80
CA LEU A 386 -9.15 -14.17 -19.77
C LEU A 386 -7.74 -14.08 -19.20
N PRO A 387 -6.86 -13.22 -19.74
CA PRO A 387 -5.65 -12.81 -19.04
C PRO A 387 -6.00 -12.19 -17.68
N LEU A 388 -5.35 -12.69 -16.62
CA LEU A 388 -5.48 -12.13 -15.28
C LEU A 388 -4.41 -11.07 -15.02
N ILE A 389 -4.85 -9.85 -14.75
CA ILE A 389 -4.02 -8.74 -14.26
C ILE A 389 -4.21 -8.61 -12.74
N ALA A 390 -3.13 -8.87 -11.99
CA ALA A 390 -3.07 -8.56 -10.56
C ALA A 390 -2.49 -7.15 -10.36
N ASP A 391 -3.32 -6.23 -9.89
CA ASP A 391 -2.87 -4.91 -9.45
C ASP A 391 -2.31 -5.02 -8.02
N GLU A 392 -1.00 -5.24 -7.93
CA GLU A 392 -0.27 -5.32 -6.67
C GLU A 392 0.48 -4.02 -6.36
N VAL A 393 0.07 -2.90 -6.98
CA VAL A 393 0.66 -1.57 -6.73
C VAL A 393 0.51 -1.18 -5.26
N PHE A 394 -0.60 -1.56 -4.63
CA PHE A 394 -0.84 -1.35 -3.22
C PHE A 394 -0.44 -2.57 -2.37
N THR A 395 -0.95 -3.75 -2.71
CA THR A 395 -0.96 -4.92 -1.82
C THR A 395 0.31 -5.78 -1.90
N GLY A 396 1.12 -5.61 -2.95
CA GLY A 396 2.33 -6.39 -3.18
C GLY A 396 3.48 -6.02 -2.25
N LEU A 397 4.59 -6.75 -2.42
CA LEU A 397 5.88 -6.49 -1.79
C LEU A 397 5.79 -6.41 -0.27
N TYR A 398 5.15 -7.42 0.34
CA TYR A 398 5.02 -7.60 1.79
C TYR A 398 4.09 -6.63 2.51
N ARG A 399 3.39 -5.72 1.82
CA ARG A 399 2.38 -4.84 2.45
C ARG A 399 1.38 -5.63 3.30
N LEU A 400 0.90 -6.76 2.77
CA LEU A 400 -0.05 -7.65 3.46
C LEU A 400 0.63 -8.84 4.16
N GLY A 401 1.96 -8.81 4.34
CA GLY A 401 2.72 -9.86 5.01
C GLY A 401 3.21 -11.00 4.09
N ARG A 402 3.00 -10.91 2.78
CA ARG A 402 3.55 -11.84 1.77
C ARG A 402 4.14 -11.07 0.58
N ALA A 403 5.14 -11.64 -0.07
CA ALA A 403 5.81 -11.03 -1.22
C ALA A 403 4.84 -10.66 -2.36
N SER A 404 3.89 -11.56 -2.66
CA SER A 404 2.76 -11.30 -3.54
C SER A 404 1.45 -11.54 -2.80
N SER A 405 0.52 -10.59 -2.88
CA SER A 405 -0.82 -10.72 -2.27
C SER A 405 -1.68 -11.77 -2.98
N SER A 406 -1.44 -12.03 -4.27
CA SER A 406 -2.09 -13.12 -5.01
C SER A 406 -1.85 -14.50 -4.36
N SER A 407 -0.75 -14.68 -3.61
CA SER A 407 -0.45 -15.95 -2.93
C SER A 407 -1.46 -16.34 -1.86
N PHE A 408 -2.24 -15.39 -1.34
CA PHE A 408 -3.31 -15.68 -0.39
C PHE A 408 -4.49 -16.43 -1.00
N LEU A 409 -4.60 -16.42 -2.33
CA LEU A 409 -5.65 -17.15 -3.05
C LEU A 409 -5.30 -18.65 -3.21
N SER A 410 -4.10 -19.08 -2.82
CA SER A 410 -3.65 -20.50 -2.88
C SER A 410 -3.93 -21.23 -1.57
N THR A 411 -4.28 -22.52 -1.64
CA THR A 411 -4.37 -23.34 -0.42
C THR A 411 -2.97 -23.78 0.05
N PRO A 412 -2.77 -24.06 1.36
CA PRO A 412 -1.50 -24.58 1.85
C PRO A 412 -1.02 -25.86 1.15
N ALA A 413 -1.94 -26.75 0.75
CA ALA A 413 -1.62 -27.99 0.04
C ALA A 413 -1.08 -27.72 -1.38
N GLU A 414 -1.51 -26.64 -2.02
CA GLU A 414 -1.06 -26.22 -3.36
C GLU A 414 0.30 -25.52 -3.34
N ASN A 415 0.74 -25.02 -2.17
CA ASN A 415 2.01 -24.29 -2.03
C ASN A 415 3.25 -25.20 -1.98
N PHE A 416 3.07 -26.52 -1.81
CA PHE A 416 4.16 -27.50 -1.70
C PHE A 416 4.16 -28.48 -2.88
N SER A 417 4.90 -28.16 -3.93
CA SER A 417 5.30 -29.12 -4.97
C SER A 417 6.59 -29.86 -4.54
N THR A 418 6.68 -31.15 -4.86
CA THR A 418 7.65 -32.15 -4.36
C THR A 418 9.11 -31.99 -4.83
N GLN A 419 9.54 -30.80 -5.27
CA GLN A 419 10.91 -30.58 -5.75
C GLN A 419 11.67 -29.51 -4.93
N SER A 420 12.57 -30.04 -4.08
CA SER A 420 13.69 -29.44 -3.34
C SER A 420 13.38 -28.59 -2.09
N PRO A 421 13.79 -29.07 -0.89
CA PRO A 421 13.72 -28.33 0.36
C PRO A 421 15.04 -27.59 0.62
N SER A 422 15.19 -26.36 0.13
CA SER A 422 16.21 -25.46 0.72
C SER A 422 15.89 -23.98 0.51
N ALA A 423 15.83 -23.28 1.65
CA ALA A 423 15.85 -21.83 1.87
C ALA A 423 14.54 -21.03 1.66
N ALA A 424 14.06 -20.46 2.77
CA ALA A 424 12.99 -19.46 2.98
C ALA A 424 11.56 -19.79 2.49
N GLN A 425 10.64 -19.92 3.46
CA GLN A 425 9.26 -20.42 3.36
C GLN A 425 8.24 -19.37 2.91
N SER A 426 8.46 -18.69 1.78
CA SER A 426 7.37 -17.88 1.18
C SER A 426 6.45 -18.82 0.36
N PRO A 427 5.11 -18.74 0.51
CA PRO A 427 4.19 -19.60 -0.23
C PRO A 427 4.33 -19.36 -1.74
N ARG A 428 4.60 -20.41 -2.51
CA ARG A 428 4.67 -20.35 -3.98
C ARG A 428 3.28 -20.19 -4.56
N LEU A 429 3.15 -19.39 -5.61
CA LEU A 429 1.86 -19.15 -6.23
C LEU A 429 1.43 -20.32 -7.12
N HIS A 430 0.25 -20.88 -6.85
CA HIS A 430 -0.25 -22.02 -7.60
C HIS A 430 -0.69 -21.62 -9.01
N THR A 431 -0.26 -22.37 -10.02
CA THR A 431 -0.39 -22.00 -11.44
C THR A 431 -1.82 -21.69 -11.90
N PRO A 432 -2.88 -22.43 -11.51
CA PRO A 432 -4.27 -22.15 -11.84
C PRO A 432 -4.81 -20.80 -11.36
N ILE A 433 -4.18 -20.16 -10.37
CA ILE A 433 -4.61 -18.83 -9.86
C ILE A 433 -3.55 -17.75 -10.05
N ALA A 434 -2.33 -18.13 -10.44
CA ALA A 434 -1.24 -17.19 -10.67
C ALA A 434 -1.62 -16.18 -11.78
N PRO A 435 -1.42 -14.86 -11.58
CA PRO A 435 -1.70 -13.86 -12.59
C PRO A 435 -0.74 -13.99 -13.78
N ASP A 436 -1.25 -13.62 -14.94
CA ASP A 436 -0.51 -13.60 -16.20
C ASP A 436 0.24 -12.28 -16.39
N ILE A 437 -0.25 -11.22 -15.72
CA ILE A 437 0.37 -9.90 -15.63
C ILE A 437 0.24 -9.40 -14.18
N SER A 438 1.29 -8.83 -13.62
CA SER A 438 1.23 -8.17 -12.30
C SER A 438 1.95 -6.83 -12.31
N VAL A 439 1.38 -5.82 -11.64
CA VAL A 439 1.94 -4.47 -11.60
C VAL A 439 2.39 -4.11 -10.18
N HIS A 440 3.60 -3.56 -10.05
CA HIS A 440 4.24 -3.23 -8.78
C HIS A 440 4.78 -1.80 -8.82
N ALA A 441 4.52 -1.01 -7.77
CA ALA A 441 5.08 0.32 -7.56
C ALA A 441 5.18 0.59 -6.05
N LYS A 442 4.97 1.82 -5.57
CA LYS A 442 4.91 2.18 -4.13
C LYS A 442 6.09 1.61 -3.32
N LEU A 443 5.89 0.50 -2.60
CA LEU A 443 6.92 -0.16 -1.78
C LEU A 443 8.13 -0.60 -2.62
N LEU A 444 7.97 -0.73 -3.95
CA LEU A 444 9.03 -1.12 -4.87
C LEU A 444 10.33 -0.35 -4.65
N THR A 445 10.25 0.93 -4.32
CA THR A 445 11.41 1.82 -4.09
C THR A 445 11.52 2.29 -2.64
N ALA A 446 10.90 1.54 -1.72
CA ALA A 446 10.81 1.87 -0.29
C ALA A 446 10.26 3.27 0.01
N GLY A 447 9.50 3.87 -0.91
CA GLY A 447 8.94 5.20 -0.77
C GLY A 447 9.89 6.36 -1.10
N LEU A 448 11.07 6.09 -1.69
CA LEU A 448 12.03 7.14 -2.03
C LEU A 448 11.79 7.79 -3.41
N LEU A 449 11.46 6.98 -4.44
CA LEU A 449 11.42 7.43 -5.84
C LEU A 449 10.23 6.83 -6.61
N PRO A 450 9.67 7.52 -7.61
CA PRO A 450 8.70 6.93 -8.52
C PRO A 450 9.37 5.88 -9.41
N LEU A 451 8.79 4.68 -9.47
CA LEU A 451 9.10 3.61 -10.41
C LEU A 451 7.93 2.62 -10.39
N ALA A 452 7.60 2.04 -11.54
CA ALA A 452 6.70 0.90 -11.60
C ALA A 452 7.21 -0.17 -12.56
N LEU A 453 6.89 -1.43 -12.22
CA LEU A 453 7.25 -2.61 -12.99
C LEU A 453 5.98 -3.41 -13.30
N THR A 454 5.77 -3.68 -14.58
CA THR A 454 4.72 -4.57 -15.07
C THR A 454 5.37 -5.87 -15.50
N ALA A 455 5.23 -6.92 -14.69
CA ALA A 455 5.70 -8.25 -15.01
C ALA A 455 4.62 -9.00 -15.82
N ALA A 456 5.02 -9.75 -16.83
CA ALA A 456 4.11 -10.47 -17.72
C ALA A 456 4.64 -11.88 -18.02
N SER A 457 3.71 -12.78 -18.35
CA SER A 457 4.02 -14.14 -18.77
C SER A 457 4.60 -14.20 -20.17
N GLU A 458 5.29 -15.29 -20.47
CA GLU A 458 5.83 -15.50 -21.82
C GLU A 458 4.72 -15.51 -22.87
N SER A 459 3.57 -16.13 -22.58
CA SER A 459 2.44 -16.18 -23.52
C SER A 459 1.85 -14.81 -23.84
N ILE A 460 1.87 -13.86 -22.89
CA ILE A 460 1.50 -12.46 -23.15
C ILE A 460 2.56 -11.78 -24.02
N PHE A 461 3.85 -11.95 -23.71
CA PHE A 461 4.94 -11.35 -24.48
C PHE A 461 4.95 -11.78 -25.95
N GLN A 462 4.70 -13.06 -26.22
CA GLN A 462 4.69 -13.64 -27.57
C GLN A 462 3.63 -12.99 -28.49
N THR A 463 2.58 -12.37 -27.94
CA THR A 463 1.52 -11.68 -28.71
C THR A 463 2.00 -10.41 -29.42
N PHE A 464 3.15 -9.88 -29.01
CA PHE A 464 3.76 -8.68 -29.59
C PHE A 464 4.93 -9.00 -30.54
N LEU A 465 5.22 -10.28 -30.77
CA LEU A 465 6.29 -10.68 -31.68
C LEU A 465 5.77 -10.76 -33.11
N SER A 466 6.37 -9.99 -34.01
CA SER A 466 6.13 -10.08 -35.45
C SER A 466 7.34 -9.54 -36.23
N ALA A 467 7.29 -9.63 -37.56
CA ALA A 467 8.28 -9.00 -38.42
C ALA A 467 8.14 -7.46 -38.53
N SER A 468 7.02 -6.89 -38.06
CA SER A 468 6.73 -5.46 -38.15
C SER A 468 6.89 -4.77 -36.80
N LYS A 469 7.64 -3.65 -36.80
CA LYS A 469 7.77 -2.78 -35.61
C LYS A 469 6.42 -2.24 -35.11
N SER A 470 5.42 -2.11 -35.99
CA SER A 470 4.09 -1.62 -35.61
C SER A 470 3.34 -2.54 -34.67
N ASP A 471 3.72 -3.82 -34.61
CA ASP A 471 3.02 -4.82 -33.81
C ASP A 471 3.61 -4.98 -32.41
N ALA A 472 4.77 -4.35 -32.16
CA ALA A 472 5.37 -4.26 -30.85
C ALA A 472 4.48 -3.46 -29.88
N LEU A 473 4.76 -3.59 -28.59
CA LEU A 473 4.14 -2.74 -27.58
C LEU A 473 4.71 -1.32 -27.70
N LEU A 474 4.04 -0.45 -28.46
CA LEU A 474 4.42 0.94 -28.65
C LEU A 474 4.03 1.81 -27.44
N HIS A 475 4.68 1.55 -26.32
CA HIS A 475 4.58 2.31 -25.08
C HIS A 475 6.00 2.61 -24.59
N GLY A 476 6.24 3.80 -24.08
CA GLY A 476 7.53 4.16 -23.48
C GLY A 476 7.48 5.57 -22.92
N HIS A 477 8.25 5.80 -21.86
CA HIS A 477 8.41 7.10 -21.25
C HIS A 477 9.87 7.54 -21.36
N SER A 478 10.12 8.84 -21.24
CA SER A 478 11.49 9.37 -21.27
C SER A 478 12.36 8.77 -20.16
N TYR A 479 11.79 8.50 -18.98
CA TYR A 479 12.50 7.96 -17.81
C TYR A 479 12.34 6.43 -17.64
N THR A 480 11.86 5.73 -18.66
CA THR A 480 11.73 4.26 -18.64
C THR A 480 13.01 3.61 -18.12
N ALA A 481 12.86 2.79 -17.08
CA ALA A 481 13.93 2.08 -16.39
C ALA A 481 15.05 2.97 -15.82
N HIS A 482 14.74 4.17 -15.30
CA HIS A 482 15.79 5.05 -14.78
C HIS A 482 16.70 4.34 -13.73
N PRO A 483 18.05 4.41 -13.88
CA PRO A 483 18.97 3.61 -13.07
C PRO A 483 18.86 3.83 -11.56
N ILE A 484 18.50 5.05 -11.14
CA ILE A 484 18.40 5.43 -9.73
C ILE A 484 17.27 4.65 -9.05
N GLY A 485 16.07 4.67 -9.61
CA GLY A 485 14.92 3.91 -9.11
C GLY A 485 15.16 2.41 -9.18
N CYS A 486 15.80 1.91 -10.24
CA CYS A 486 16.11 0.49 -10.37
C CYS A 486 17.10 0.01 -9.29
N MET A 487 18.13 0.81 -8.99
CA MET A 487 19.11 0.44 -7.95
C MET A 487 18.50 0.51 -6.55
N VAL A 488 17.71 1.56 -6.28
CA VAL A 488 16.95 1.67 -5.02
C VAL A 488 15.96 0.52 -4.87
N GLY A 489 15.26 0.16 -5.94
CA GLY A 489 14.28 -0.93 -5.91
C GLY A 489 14.91 -2.29 -5.68
N ASN A 490 16.08 -2.58 -6.27
CA ASN A 490 16.86 -3.76 -5.90
C ASN A 490 17.15 -3.82 -4.41
N LYS A 491 17.71 -2.73 -3.85
CA LYS A 491 18.06 -2.67 -2.44
C LYS A 491 16.83 -2.85 -1.54
N ALA A 492 15.69 -2.28 -1.92
CA ALA A 492 14.42 -2.45 -1.19
C ALA A 492 13.95 -3.91 -1.20
N LEU A 493 13.90 -4.55 -2.37
CA LEU A 493 13.47 -5.95 -2.51
C LEU A 493 14.39 -6.91 -1.73
N ASP A 494 15.70 -6.68 -1.77
CA ASP A 494 16.67 -7.47 -1.01
C ASP A 494 16.46 -7.32 0.49
N GLU A 495 16.19 -6.10 0.96
CA GLU A 495 15.94 -5.83 2.37
C GLU A 495 14.63 -6.49 2.84
N TYR A 496 13.55 -6.40 2.05
CA TYR A 496 12.29 -7.08 2.38
C TYR A 496 12.47 -8.60 2.47
N ARG A 497 13.18 -9.20 1.52
CA ARG A 497 13.49 -10.64 1.54
C ARG A 497 14.35 -11.01 2.73
N ARG A 498 15.33 -10.18 3.08
CA ARG A 498 16.19 -10.36 4.25
C ARG A 498 15.36 -10.37 5.53
N MET A 499 14.48 -9.38 5.70
CA MET A 499 13.57 -9.29 6.85
C MET A 499 12.65 -10.51 6.97
N ASP A 500 12.09 -10.99 5.86
CA ASP A 500 11.26 -12.19 5.80
C ASP A 500 12.08 -13.44 6.20
N THR A 501 13.28 -13.59 5.65
CA THR A 501 14.15 -14.76 5.86
C THR A 501 14.71 -14.82 7.29
N GLU A 502 15.01 -13.68 7.88
CA GLU A 502 15.55 -13.58 9.25
C GLU A 502 14.46 -13.59 10.34
N GLY A 503 13.17 -13.64 9.96
CA GLY A 503 12.08 -13.65 10.93
C GLY A 503 11.87 -12.31 11.63
N SER A 504 12.17 -11.19 10.96
CA SER A 504 12.03 -9.83 11.54
C SER A 504 10.60 -9.50 11.99
N TRP A 505 9.60 -10.22 11.47
CA TRP A 505 8.19 -10.04 11.81
C TRP A 505 7.63 -11.15 12.71
N ASP A 506 8.47 -12.03 13.26
CA ASP A 506 7.99 -13.18 14.02
C ASP A 506 7.29 -12.78 15.33
N GLU A 507 7.71 -11.70 15.97
CA GLU A 507 6.98 -11.14 17.14
C GLU A 507 5.55 -10.73 16.78
N PHE A 508 5.33 -10.22 15.56
CA PHE A 508 3.99 -9.91 15.08
C PHE A 508 3.19 -11.16 14.72
N LYS A 509 3.83 -12.26 14.31
CA LYS A 509 3.14 -13.53 13.99
C LYS A 509 2.66 -14.27 15.24
N LYS A 510 3.42 -14.23 16.34
CA LYS A 510 3.12 -15.01 17.57
C LYS A 510 1.68 -14.85 18.09
N PRO A 511 1.13 -13.63 18.29
CA PRO A 511 -0.22 -13.45 18.83
C PRO A 511 -1.31 -14.09 17.96
N TRP A 512 -1.08 -14.16 16.65
CA TRP A 512 -2.00 -14.71 15.66
C TRP A 512 -1.98 -16.24 15.59
N THR A 513 -0.93 -16.89 16.13
CA THR A 513 -0.84 -18.36 16.20
C THR A 513 -1.45 -18.95 17.47
N SER A 514 -1.43 -18.20 18.57
CA SER A 514 -1.93 -18.65 19.89
C SER A 514 -3.45 -18.56 20.03
N SER A 515 -4.12 -17.72 19.24
CA SER A 515 -5.59 -17.63 19.21
C SER A 515 -6.25 -18.88 18.62
N THR A 516 -5.52 -19.67 17.83
CA THR A 516 -6.02 -20.89 17.16
C THR A 516 -6.09 -22.10 18.11
N SER A 517 -5.48 -22.04 19.30
CA SER A 517 -5.33 -23.21 20.20
C SER A 517 -6.35 -23.31 21.35
N GLN A 518 -7.32 -22.38 21.47
CA GLN A 518 -8.36 -22.43 22.51
C GLN A 518 -9.66 -23.12 22.06
N SER A 519 -9.55 -24.18 21.24
CA SER A 519 -10.62 -25.16 21.04
C SER A 519 -10.29 -26.41 21.87
N THR A 520 -11.04 -26.60 22.96
CA THR A 520 -10.90 -27.72 23.89
C THR A 520 -11.27 -29.06 23.25
N THR A 521 -10.29 -29.90 22.97
CA THR A 521 -10.38 -31.38 23.10
C THR A 521 -8.98 -31.99 23.13
N PRO A 522 -8.62 -32.83 24.12
CA PRO A 522 -7.32 -33.50 24.15
C PRO A 522 -7.39 -34.78 23.29
N ALA A 523 -6.85 -34.74 22.08
CA ALA A 523 -6.61 -35.94 21.29
C ALA A 523 -5.11 -36.28 21.30
N LEU A 524 -4.77 -37.42 21.91
CA LEU A 524 -3.45 -38.03 21.78
C LEU A 524 -3.25 -38.46 20.32
N SER A 525 -2.29 -37.85 19.61
CA SER A 525 -1.61 -38.54 18.51
C SER A 525 -0.18 -38.03 18.34
N SER A 526 0.75 -38.98 18.32
CA SER A 526 2.20 -38.81 18.15
C SER A 526 2.57 -38.75 16.67
N ALA A 527 2.04 -37.78 15.93
CA ALA A 527 2.48 -37.47 14.58
C ALA A 527 3.34 -36.21 14.60
N SER A 528 4.50 -36.25 13.94
CA SER A 528 5.36 -35.08 13.74
C SER A 528 4.53 -33.90 13.19
N PRO A 529 4.75 -32.66 13.66
CA PRO A 529 3.91 -31.55 13.26
C PRO A 529 4.03 -31.35 11.74
N PRO A 530 2.91 -31.17 11.02
CA PRO A 530 2.99 -30.71 9.63
C PRO A 530 3.75 -29.39 9.64
N THR A 531 4.74 -29.26 8.76
CA THR A 531 5.49 -28.02 8.52
C THR A 531 4.49 -26.87 8.37
N GLN A 532 4.38 -26.03 9.40
CA GLN A 532 3.32 -25.03 9.52
C GLN A 532 3.42 -24.04 8.36
N ALA A 533 2.33 -23.92 7.60
CA ALA A 533 2.16 -22.84 6.66
C ALA A 533 2.28 -21.49 7.40
N THR A 534 2.96 -20.52 6.80
CA THR A 534 3.12 -19.18 7.38
C THR A 534 1.75 -18.61 7.74
N PRO A 535 1.49 -18.30 9.03
CA PRO A 535 0.16 -17.88 9.49
C PRO A 535 -0.26 -16.57 8.80
N VAL A 536 -1.56 -16.40 8.58
CA VAL A 536 -2.10 -15.09 8.21
C VAL A 536 -2.00 -14.19 9.45
N PHE A 537 -1.34 -13.05 9.34
CA PHE A 537 -1.03 -12.21 10.50
C PHE A 537 -1.12 -10.71 10.17
N SER A 538 -1.09 -9.91 11.21
CA SER A 538 -0.98 -8.45 11.15
C SER A 538 0.01 -7.96 12.19
N PHE A 539 0.61 -6.80 11.93
CA PHE A 539 1.44 -6.07 12.89
C PHE A 539 0.60 -5.63 14.10
N PHE A 540 -0.70 -5.42 13.90
CA PHE A 540 -1.66 -5.11 14.94
C PHE A 540 -2.17 -6.41 15.58
N PRO A 541 -2.12 -6.57 16.92
CA PRO A 541 -2.44 -7.84 17.56
C PRO A 541 -3.95 -8.13 17.60
N PRO A 542 -4.39 -9.41 17.69
CA PRO A 542 -5.80 -9.77 17.76
C PRO A 542 -6.55 -9.14 18.95
N SER A 543 -5.87 -8.92 20.08
CA SER A 543 -6.44 -8.25 21.27
C SER A 543 -6.87 -6.81 20.99
N LEU A 544 -6.11 -6.09 20.16
CA LEU A 544 -6.49 -4.76 19.71
C LEU A 544 -7.71 -4.82 18.80
N LEU A 545 -7.72 -5.74 17.82
CA LEU A 545 -8.87 -5.90 16.93
C LEU A 545 -10.14 -6.26 17.70
N ASP A 546 -10.04 -7.14 18.68
CA ASP A 546 -11.16 -7.49 19.55
C ASP A 546 -11.72 -6.26 20.26
N THR A 547 -10.84 -5.46 20.89
CA THR A 547 -11.21 -4.20 21.56
C THR A 547 -11.89 -3.22 20.59
N LEU A 548 -11.28 -2.98 19.42
CA LEU A 548 -11.81 -2.07 18.41
C LEU A 548 -13.14 -2.55 17.84
N SER A 549 -13.30 -3.86 17.63
CA SER A 549 -14.52 -4.43 17.06
C SER A 549 -15.75 -4.30 17.97
N HIS A 550 -15.55 -4.06 19.26
CA HIS A 550 -16.60 -3.79 20.26
C HIS A 550 -16.80 -2.30 20.53
N HIS A 551 -15.96 -1.43 19.96
CA HIS A 551 -16.01 0.00 20.25
C HIS A 551 -17.27 0.64 19.64
N PRO A 552 -18.10 1.37 20.41
CA PRO A 552 -19.44 1.82 19.95
C PRO A 552 -19.40 2.82 18.80
N LYS A 553 -18.28 3.52 18.59
CA LYS A 553 -18.09 4.43 17.45
C LYS A 553 -17.69 3.73 16.16
N LEU A 554 -17.37 2.45 16.19
CA LEU A 554 -16.92 1.71 15.02
C LEU A 554 -18.04 0.82 14.50
N ARG A 555 -18.31 0.89 13.20
CA ARG A 555 -19.13 -0.11 12.51
C ARG A 555 -18.40 -1.45 12.49
N GLY A 556 -17.07 -1.43 12.37
CA GLY A 556 -16.20 -2.59 12.47
C GLY A 556 -14.78 -2.26 12.04
N CYS A 557 -13.90 -3.25 12.08
CA CYS A 557 -12.49 -3.08 11.75
C CYS A 557 -11.90 -4.35 11.13
N PHE A 558 -10.69 -4.27 10.59
CA PHE A 558 -9.87 -5.44 10.31
C PHE A 558 -8.40 -5.03 10.24
N ALA A 559 -7.49 -5.99 10.31
CA ALA A 559 -6.08 -5.76 10.07
C ALA A 559 -5.43 -6.94 9.35
N LEU A 560 -4.47 -6.65 8.47
CA LEU A 560 -3.70 -7.63 7.71
C LEU A 560 -2.34 -7.05 7.31
N GLY A 561 -1.25 -7.79 7.53
CA GLY A 561 0.11 -7.30 7.32
C GLY A 561 0.37 -6.01 8.08
N THR A 562 0.78 -4.95 7.39
CA THR A 562 1.06 -3.65 8.01
C THR A 562 -0.16 -2.73 8.10
N VAL A 563 -1.37 -3.22 7.77
CA VAL A 563 -2.56 -2.39 7.56
C VAL A 563 -3.59 -2.66 8.64
N LEU A 564 -4.07 -1.61 9.29
CA LEU A 564 -5.25 -1.59 10.17
C LEU A 564 -6.29 -0.65 9.58
N VAL A 565 -7.55 -1.08 9.57
CA VAL A 565 -8.66 -0.34 8.98
C VAL A 565 -9.81 -0.26 9.97
N LEU A 566 -10.34 0.94 10.16
CA LEU A 566 -11.52 1.19 10.98
C LEU A 566 -12.62 1.82 10.11
N LYS A 567 -13.81 1.21 10.14
CA LYS A 567 -15.02 1.81 9.56
C LYS A 567 -15.78 2.51 10.68
N VAL A 568 -15.85 3.83 10.64
CA VAL A 568 -16.50 4.65 11.67
C VAL A 568 -18.02 4.59 11.47
N ALA A 569 -18.77 4.47 12.57
CA ALA A 569 -20.22 4.56 12.55
C ALA A 569 -20.63 6.03 12.34
N SER A 570 -21.26 6.36 11.21
CA SER A 570 -21.82 7.69 10.95
C SER A 570 -23.27 7.61 10.47
N GLU A 571 -24.06 8.65 10.79
CA GLU A 571 -25.46 8.80 10.34
C GLU A 571 -25.58 9.19 8.84
N GLY A 572 -24.47 9.40 8.15
CA GLY A 572 -24.38 9.53 6.68
C GLY A 572 -23.30 8.63 6.11
N SER A 573 -23.57 7.95 4.99
CA SER A 573 -22.62 7.06 4.31
C SER A 573 -21.69 7.81 3.34
N GLY A 574 -20.46 7.33 3.17
CA GLY A 574 -19.56 7.75 2.07
C GLY A 574 -18.63 8.93 2.36
N TYR A 575 -18.12 9.54 1.28
CA TYR A 575 -17.03 10.56 1.27
C TYR A 575 -17.34 11.85 2.06
N ASN A 576 -18.61 12.09 2.40
CA ASN A 576 -19.09 13.31 3.07
C ASN A 576 -19.25 13.17 4.60
N SER A 577 -18.85 12.03 5.18
CA SER A 577 -18.93 11.83 6.64
C SER A 577 -17.94 12.72 7.39
N SER A 578 -18.41 13.49 8.38
CA SER A 578 -17.56 14.36 9.21
C SER A 578 -16.94 13.64 10.42
N ALA A 579 -17.40 12.43 10.74
CA ALA A 579 -16.97 11.69 11.92
C ALA A 579 -15.49 11.26 11.84
N THR A 580 -15.03 10.85 10.66
CA THR A 580 -13.61 10.50 10.43
C THR A 580 -12.70 11.72 10.48
N ALA A 581 -13.17 12.87 10.00
CA ALA A 581 -12.41 14.12 10.04
C ALA A 581 -12.14 14.59 11.49
N SER A 582 -13.13 14.47 12.39
CA SER A 582 -12.94 14.80 13.81
C SER A 582 -11.92 13.88 14.48
N LEU A 583 -12.01 12.56 14.23
CA LEU A 583 -11.04 11.60 14.76
C LEU A 583 -9.63 11.86 14.22
N GLN A 584 -9.50 12.14 12.92
CA GLN A 584 -8.23 12.49 12.29
C GLN A 584 -7.61 13.74 12.91
N ALA A 585 -8.39 14.80 13.12
CA ALA A 585 -7.92 16.03 13.74
C ALA A 585 -7.45 15.80 15.19
N LEU A 586 -8.16 14.96 15.94
CA LEU A 586 -7.77 14.59 17.30
C LEU A 586 -6.49 13.76 17.34
N LEU A 587 -6.36 12.76 16.44
CA LEU A 587 -5.15 11.94 16.33
C LEU A 587 -3.89 12.78 16.03
N LEU A 588 -4.06 13.88 15.29
CA LEU A 588 -2.95 14.78 14.97
C LEU A 588 -2.43 15.54 16.19
N THR A 589 -3.30 15.89 17.14
CA THR A 589 -2.97 16.75 18.30
C THR A 589 -2.86 16.00 19.63
N LEU A 590 -3.47 14.81 19.73
CA LEU A 590 -3.36 13.95 20.89
C LEU A 590 -1.98 13.29 20.92
N LEU A 591 -1.11 13.82 21.77
CA LEU A 591 0.26 13.35 21.90
C LEU A 591 0.36 12.16 22.85
N ASP A 592 1.17 11.18 22.48
CA ASP A 592 1.51 10.04 23.33
C ASP A 592 2.51 10.40 24.43
N SER A 593 2.95 9.38 25.20
CA SER A 593 3.89 9.56 26.31
C SER A 593 5.26 10.13 25.92
N GLU A 594 5.62 10.12 24.64
CA GLU A 594 6.86 10.73 24.12
C GLU A 594 6.61 12.05 23.38
N GLY A 595 5.38 12.58 23.42
CA GLY A 595 5.03 13.81 22.74
C GLY A 595 4.79 13.64 21.24
N CYS A 596 4.48 12.41 20.78
CA CYS A 596 4.22 12.12 19.37
C CYS A 596 2.72 12.07 19.05
N GLY A 597 2.30 12.79 18.01
CA GLY A 597 0.95 12.67 17.43
C GLY A 597 0.89 11.63 16.31
N ILE A 598 -0.28 11.47 15.69
CA ILE A 598 -0.50 10.54 14.57
C ILE A 598 -1.03 11.29 13.36
N HIS A 599 -0.25 11.27 12.27
CA HIS A 599 -0.72 11.71 10.97
C HIS A 599 -1.45 10.55 10.27
N SER A 600 -2.73 10.73 9.98
CA SER A 600 -3.55 9.75 9.26
C SER A 600 -4.31 10.39 8.10
N ARG A 601 -4.86 9.55 7.22
CA ARG A 601 -5.75 9.97 6.14
C ARG A 601 -7.06 9.18 6.20
N VAL A 602 -8.09 9.79 5.63
CA VAL A 602 -9.45 9.24 5.61
C VAL A 602 -9.90 8.96 4.18
N LEU A 603 -10.80 8.00 4.03
CA LEU A 603 -11.49 7.64 2.79
C LEU A 603 -12.99 7.54 3.13
N GLY A 604 -13.68 8.67 3.13
CA GLY A 604 -15.07 8.75 3.59
C GLY A 604 -15.24 8.33 5.05
N ASP A 605 -16.04 7.30 5.31
CA ASP A 605 -16.27 6.74 6.65
C ASP A 605 -15.16 5.78 7.12
N VAL A 606 -14.06 5.69 6.38
CA VAL A 606 -12.91 4.84 6.69
C VAL A 606 -11.71 5.68 7.13
N ILE A 607 -11.08 5.25 8.22
CA ILE A 607 -9.73 5.69 8.61
C ILE A 607 -8.82 4.46 8.66
N TYR A 608 -7.59 4.61 8.19
CA TYR A 608 -6.62 3.52 8.14
C TYR A 608 -5.30 3.93 8.75
N PHE A 609 -4.58 2.91 9.22
CA PHE A 609 -3.25 3.03 9.80
C PHE A 609 -2.35 2.03 9.09
N MET A 610 -1.24 2.54 8.57
CA MET A 610 -0.30 1.77 7.78
C MET A 610 1.10 2.01 8.30
N THR A 611 1.76 0.93 8.68
CA THR A 611 3.13 0.97 9.20
C THR A 611 4.13 0.76 8.07
N SER A 612 5.41 1.08 8.30
CA SER A 612 6.48 0.53 7.47
C SER A 612 6.72 -0.94 7.84
N LEU A 613 7.54 -1.64 7.04
CA LEU A 613 7.99 -3.00 7.35
C LEU A 613 9.05 -3.04 8.45
N THR A 614 9.59 -1.89 8.82
CA THR A 614 10.58 -1.69 9.90
C THR A 614 9.97 -1.24 11.22
N THR A 615 8.65 -1.02 11.27
CA THR A 615 7.96 -0.62 12.51
C THR A 615 8.07 -1.70 13.58
N THR A 616 8.32 -1.26 14.80
CA THR A 616 8.55 -2.12 15.97
C THR A 616 7.26 -2.42 16.73
N PRO A 617 7.18 -3.54 17.48
CA PRO A 617 6.03 -3.85 18.34
C PRO A 617 5.72 -2.73 19.35
N GLU A 618 6.75 -2.08 19.90
CA GLU A 618 6.61 -0.98 20.85
C GLU A 618 5.93 0.24 20.21
N GLN A 619 6.28 0.55 18.96
CA GLN A 619 5.62 1.62 18.20
C GLN A 619 4.16 1.29 17.91
N VAL A 620 3.86 0.03 17.54
CA VAL A 620 2.48 -0.41 17.33
C VAL A 620 1.68 -0.32 18.63
N GLU A 621 2.25 -0.70 19.77
CA GLU A 621 1.59 -0.61 21.07
C GLU A 621 1.25 0.84 21.44
N ARG A 622 2.20 1.77 21.25
CA ARG A 622 1.97 3.20 21.45
C ARG A 622 0.90 3.76 20.54
N LEU A 623 1.00 3.47 19.24
CA LEU A 623 0.01 3.85 18.23
C LEU A 623 -1.40 3.36 18.65
N SER A 624 -1.49 2.12 19.12
CA SER A 624 -2.74 1.49 19.57
C SER A 624 -3.34 2.18 20.79
N LYS A 625 -2.52 2.54 21.79
CA LYS A 625 -2.97 3.26 22.99
C LYS A 625 -3.51 4.65 22.64
N THR A 626 -2.77 5.42 21.84
CA THR A 626 -3.19 6.76 21.43
C THR A 626 -4.45 6.70 20.57
N LEU A 627 -4.58 5.70 19.69
CA LEU A 627 -5.78 5.47 18.90
C LEU A 627 -7.01 5.20 19.78
N LEU A 628 -6.92 4.27 20.74
CA LEU A 628 -8.03 3.98 21.65
C LEU A 628 -8.41 5.20 22.47
N GLN A 629 -7.42 5.94 22.99
CA GLN A 629 -7.66 7.17 23.72
C GLN A 629 -8.35 8.25 22.86
N ALA A 630 -8.01 8.36 21.57
CA ALA A 630 -8.68 9.27 20.64
C ALA A 630 -10.14 8.84 20.39
N LEU A 631 -10.40 7.54 20.24
CA LEU A 631 -11.74 6.99 20.07
C LEU A 631 -12.63 7.22 21.31
N ASP A 632 -12.06 7.13 22.52
CA ASP A 632 -12.77 7.36 23.79
C ASP A 632 -13.10 8.85 24.03
N GLN A 633 -12.30 9.77 23.48
CA GLN A 633 -12.48 11.23 23.62
C GLN A 633 -13.44 11.84 22.59
N GLN A 634 -13.57 11.20 21.43
CA GLN A 634 -14.56 11.59 20.42
C GLN A 634 -15.96 11.42 20.99
#